data_AF-V5W6V0-F1
#
_entry.id   AF-V5W6V0-F1
#
_cell.length_a   1.000
_cell.length_b   1.000
_cell.length_c   1.000
_cell.angle_alpha   90.00
_cell.angle_beta   90.00
_cell.angle_gamma   90.00
#
_symmetry.space_group_name_H-M   'P 1'
#
loop_
_entity.id
_entity.type
_entity.pdbx_description
1 polymer ?
#
loop_
_entity_poly.entity_id
_entity_poly.type
_entity_poly.pdbx_seq_one_letter_code
_entity_poly.pdbx_strand_id
1 'polypeptide(L)'
;QCQGNFMGSNCGDCKFGFIGPNCTVRRTLIRKEIFRMTVAEKDKFIAYLNLAKHTISTEYVIATGTYDQMNNGSNPLFADIGVYDLFVWLHYYASRDAFIEGDLVWRNVDFAHEAPAFLPWHRYFLLHWEHGIQKLTGDENFTIPF
;
A
#
# COMPACT_ATOMS: atom_id res chain seq x y z
N GLN A 1 -17.18 6.09 4.15
CA GLN A 1 -17.42 6.13 2.69
C GLN A 1 -17.23 7.55 2.21
N CYS A 2 -16.45 7.79 1.16
CA CYS A 2 -16.19 9.13 0.63
C CYS A 2 -17.15 9.48 -0.52
N GLN A 3 -17.41 10.78 -0.71
CA GLN A 3 -18.27 11.29 -1.78
C GLN A 3 -17.49 11.55 -3.08
N GLY A 4 -18.16 11.47 -4.23
CA GLY A 4 -17.58 11.85 -5.53
C GLY A 4 -16.27 11.13 -5.85
N ASN A 5 -15.22 11.91 -6.17
CA ASN A 5 -13.89 11.40 -6.50
C ASN A 5 -12.90 11.44 -5.33
N PHE A 6 -13.37 11.68 -4.10
CA PHE A 6 -12.54 11.62 -2.91
C PHE A 6 -12.33 10.16 -2.46
N MET A 7 -11.18 9.88 -1.83
CA MET A 7 -10.77 8.59 -1.27
C MET A 7 -9.86 8.78 -0.03
N GLY A 8 -9.31 7.69 0.50
CA GLY A 8 -8.46 7.70 1.68
C GLY A 8 -9.25 7.43 2.97
N SER A 9 -8.54 7.16 4.05
CA SER A 9 -9.15 6.80 5.35
C SER A 9 -10.01 7.93 5.93
N ASN A 10 -9.64 9.18 5.65
CA ASN A 10 -10.31 10.41 6.08
C ASN A 10 -10.97 11.20 4.93
N CYS A 11 -11.08 10.61 3.73
CA CYS A 11 -11.56 11.27 2.52
C CYS A 11 -10.73 12.49 2.04
N GLY A 12 -9.47 12.61 2.48
CA GLY A 12 -8.56 13.69 2.12
C GLY A 12 -7.79 13.46 0.80
N ASP A 13 -7.85 12.27 0.22
CA ASP A 13 -7.16 11.93 -1.03
C ASP A 13 -8.13 11.91 -2.22
N CYS A 14 -7.58 11.85 -3.43
CA CYS A 14 -8.35 11.69 -4.67
C CYS A 14 -8.24 10.28 -5.21
N LYS A 15 -9.35 9.72 -5.73
CA LYS A 15 -9.37 8.41 -6.42
C LYS A 15 -8.24 8.32 -7.45
N PHE A 16 -7.65 7.12 -7.61
CA PHE A 16 -6.61 6.89 -8.60
C PHE A 16 -7.00 7.43 -9.99
N GLY A 17 -6.15 8.27 -10.56
CA GLY A 17 -6.41 8.97 -11.83
C GLY A 17 -7.06 10.34 -11.69
N PHE A 18 -7.29 10.84 -10.47
CA PHE A 18 -7.74 12.19 -10.18
C PHE A 18 -6.78 12.92 -9.26
N ILE A 19 -6.64 14.24 -9.44
CA ILE A 19 -5.80 15.12 -8.63
C ILE A 19 -6.46 16.47 -8.38
N GLY A 20 -5.74 17.33 -7.66
CA GLY A 20 -6.17 18.68 -7.31
C GLY A 20 -7.04 18.71 -6.06
N PRO A 21 -7.23 19.90 -5.45
CA PRO A 21 -7.88 20.03 -4.15
C PRO A 21 -9.34 19.54 -4.13
N ASN A 22 -9.98 19.46 -5.29
CA ASN A 22 -11.37 19.02 -5.45
C ASN A 22 -11.51 17.66 -6.18
N CYS A 23 -10.40 16.98 -6.50
CA CYS A 23 -10.41 15.70 -7.22
C CYS A 23 -11.15 15.71 -8.57
N THR A 24 -11.10 16.83 -9.28
CA THR A 24 -11.77 17.04 -10.57
C THR A 24 -10.83 16.94 -11.76
N VAL A 25 -9.52 17.06 -11.55
CA VAL A 25 -8.53 17.02 -12.63
C VAL A 25 -8.16 15.58 -12.91
N ARG A 26 -8.44 15.10 -14.13
CA ARG A 26 -8.02 13.75 -14.56
C ARG A 26 -6.52 13.72 -14.83
N ARG A 27 -5.87 12.64 -14.41
CA ARG A 27 -4.45 12.37 -14.64
C ARG A 27 -4.28 10.95 -15.17
N THR A 28 -3.47 10.81 -16.22
CA THR A 28 -3.02 9.52 -16.72
C THR A 28 -1.52 9.46 -16.61
N LEU A 29 -1.01 8.44 -15.93
CA LEU A 29 0.42 8.20 -15.76
C LEU A 29 0.85 6.99 -16.59
N ILE A 30 2.09 7.00 -17.05
CA ILE A 30 2.66 5.92 -17.86
C ILE A 30 3.77 5.25 -17.05
N ARG A 31 3.53 3.99 -16.66
CA ARG A 31 4.60 3.12 -16.12
C ARG A 31 5.53 2.76 -17.27
N LYS A 32 6.81 3.11 -17.15
CA LYS A 32 7.82 2.85 -18.18
C LYS A 32 8.48 1.51 -17.94
N GLU A 33 8.94 0.89 -19.02
CA GLU A 33 9.86 -0.24 -18.96
C GLU A 33 11.21 0.27 -18.40
N ILE A 34 11.77 -0.45 -17.42
CA ILE A 34 12.90 0.04 -16.63
C ILE A 34 14.18 0.21 -17.45
N PHE A 35 14.47 -0.64 -18.43
CA PHE A 35 15.67 -0.53 -19.26
C PHE A 35 15.64 0.68 -20.21
N ARG A 36 14.45 1.12 -20.63
CA ARG A 36 14.21 2.32 -21.46
C ARG A 36 14.20 3.64 -20.68
N MET A 37 14.30 3.60 -19.35
CA MET A 37 14.44 4.81 -18.54
C MET A 37 15.84 5.41 -18.65
N THR A 38 15.92 6.73 -18.57
CA THR A 38 17.18 7.47 -18.43
C THR A 38 17.87 7.15 -17.10
N VAL A 39 19.17 7.46 -17.01
CA VAL A 39 19.93 7.28 -15.76
C VAL A 39 19.29 8.05 -14.60
N ALA A 40 18.92 9.32 -14.83
CA ALA A 40 18.27 10.16 -13.82
C ALA A 40 16.92 9.60 -13.33
N GLU A 41 16.13 8.99 -14.22
CA GLU A 41 14.87 8.34 -13.84
C GLU A 41 15.09 7.09 -12.99
N LYS A 42 16.11 6.28 -13.31
CA LYS A 42 16.50 5.10 -12.51
C LYS A 42 17.02 5.50 -11.14
N ASP A 43 17.88 6.51 -11.08
CA ASP A 43 18.42 7.05 -9.83
C ASP A 43 17.31 7.62 -8.95
N LYS A 44 16.35 8.36 -9.54
CA LYS A 44 15.15 8.84 -8.83
C LYS A 44 14.34 7.69 -8.25
N PHE A 45 14.08 6.64 -9.04
CA PHE A 45 13.35 5.46 -8.57
C PHE A 45 14.03 4.81 -7.36
N ILE A 46 15.34 4.54 -7.46
CA ILE A 46 16.12 3.94 -6.37
C ILE A 46 16.14 4.85 -5.13
N ALA A 47 16.34 6.16 -5.31
CA ALA A 47 16.33 7.13 -4.22
C ALA A 47 14.97 7.15 -3.50
N TYR A 48 13.86 7.11 -4.23
CA TYR A 48 12.52 7.10 -3.65
C TYR A 48 12.20 5.80 -2.91
N LEU A 49 12.66 4.65 -3.42
CA LEU A 49 12.54 3.38 -2.68
C LEU A 49 13.32 3.41 -1.37
N ASN A 50 14.55 3.93 -1.39
CA ASN A 50 15.37 4.08 -0.18
C ASN A 50 14.73 5.04 0.81
N LEU A 51 14.17 6.16 0.35
CA LEU A 51 13.45 7.11 1.20
C LEU A 51 12.22 6.45 1.84
N ALA A 52 11.41 5.72 1.05
CA ALA A 52 10.23 5.01 1.55
C ALA A 52 10.59 3.92 2.57
N LYS A 53 11.73 3.25 2.41
CA LYS A 53 12.21 2.26 3.38
C LYS A 53 12.61 2.86 4.73
N HIS A 54 13.10 4.10 4.74
CA HIS A 54 13.59 4.76 5.95
C HIS A 54 12.65 5.83 6.52
N THR A 55 11.45 5.98 5.94
CA THR A 55 10.44 6.93 6.45
C THR A 55 9.27 6.17 7.06
N ILE A 56 8.95 6.48 8.32
CA ILE A 56 7.77 5.94 9.01
C ILE A 56 6.50 6.45 8.31
N SER A 57 5.55 5.54 8.09
CA SER A 57 4.22 5.84 7.57
C SER A 57 3.47 6.72 8.57
N THR A 58 2.91 7.84 8.09
CA THR A 58 2.08 8.73 8.90
C THR A 58 0.60 8.34 8.89
N GLU A 59 0.21 7.42 8.00
CA GLU A 59 -1.19 7.03 7.79
C GLU A 59 -1.53 5.63 8.30
N TYR A 60 -0.53 4.77 8.44
CA TYR A 60 -0.72 3.37 8.78
C TYR A 60 0.25 2.91 9.85
N VAL A 61 -0.28 2.13 10.77
CA VAL A 61 0.45 1.27 11.71
C VAL A 61 0.03 -0.17 11.44
N ILE A 62 0.85 -1.13 11.88
CA ILE A 62 0.54 -2.55 11.71
C ILE A 62 0.14 -3.20 13.02
N ALA A 63 -0.77 -4.17 12.95
CA ALA A 63 -1.09 -5.00 14.09
C ALA A 63 0.06 -5.96 14.39
N THR A 64 0.45 -6.07 15.66
CA THR A 64 1.49 -6.99 16.13
C THR A 64 0.92 -8.17 16.94
N GLY A 65 -0.40 -8.19 17.16
CA GLY A 65 -1.12 -9.28 17.81
C GLY A 65 -2.50 -9.54 17.17
N THR A 66 -3.15 -10.62 17.59
CA THR A 66 -4.53 -10.95 17.18
C THR A 66 -5.56 -10.06 17.90
N TYR A 67 -6.79 -10.03 17.40
CA TYR A 67 -7.87 -9.27 18.03
C TYR A 67 -8.14 -9.71 19.47
N ASP A 68 -8.06 -11.01 19.74
CA ASP A 68 -8.20 -11.58 21.08
C ASP A 68 -7.07 -11.13 22.00
N GLN A 69 -5.82 -11.12 21.52
CA GLN A 69 -4.67 -10.60 22.26
C GLN A 69 -4.79 -9.11 22.57
N MET A 70 -5.53 -8.36 21.74
CA MET A 70 -5.86 -6.95 21.97
C MET A 70 -7.04 -6.74 22.94
N ASN A 71 -7.55 -7.80 23.58
CA ASN A 71 -8.70 -7.74 24.48
C ASN A 71 -9.91 -7.03 23.84
N ASN A 72 -10.35 -7.53 22.67
CA ASN A 72 -11.40 -6.94 21.84
C ASN A 72 -11.16 -5.45 21.51
N GLY A 73 -9.89 -5.05 21.36
CA GLY A 73 -9.48 -3.68 21.04
C GLY A 73 -9.25 -2.76 22.24
N SER A 74 -9.47 -3.22 23.48
CA SER A 74 -9.21 -2.40 24.67
C SER A 74 -7.71 -2.26 24.99
N ASN A 75 -6.88 -3.17 24.48
CA ASN A 75 -5.42 -3.13 24.61
C ASN A 75 -4.77 -3.16 23.21
N PRO A 76 -4.66 -2.00 22.53
CA PRO A 76 -4.20 -1.96 21.15
C PRO A 76 -2.74 -2.41 21.01
N LEU A 77 -2.49 -3.40 20.16
CA LEU A 77 -1.14 -3.89 19.85
C LEU A 77 -0.78 -3.49 18.42
N PHE A 78 -0.26 -2.28 18.27
CA PHE A 78 0.20 -1.74 17.00
C PHE A 78 1.65 -1.28 17.07
N ALA A 79 2.33 -1.29 15.93
CA ALA A 79 3.66 -0.73 15.77
C ALA A 79 3.74 0.18 14.55
N ASP A 80 4.58 1.21 14.66
CA ASP A 80 4.99 2.03 13.52
C ASP A 80 5.67 1.17 12.46
N ILE A 81 5.55 1.58 11.21
CA ILE A 81 6.13 0.87 10.07
C ILE A 81 6.66 1.84 9.01
N GLY A 82 7.75 1.47 8.32
CA GLY A 82 8.23 2.22 7.16
C GLY A 82 7.23 2.16 5.99
N VAL A 83 7.21 3.17 5.13
CA VAL A 83 6.31 3.21 3.95
C VAL A 83 6.56 2.02 3.01
N TYR A 84 7.82 1.64 2.78
CA TYR A 84 8.14 0.44 2.02
C TYR A 84 7.80 -0.85 2.79
N ASP A 85 7.99 -0.86 4.10
CA ASP A 85 7.72 -2.05 4.91
C ASP A 85 6.23 -2.34 5.06
N LEU A 86 5.38 -1.32 5.01
CA LEU A 86 3.93 -1.48 4.93
C LEU A 86 3.54 -2.31 3.70
N PHE A 87 4.16 -2.04 2.55
CA PHE A 87 3.94 -2.81 1.33
C PHE A 87 4.35 -4.29 1.51
N VAL A 88 5.50 -4.55 2.14
CA VAL A 88 5.92 -5.92 2.47
C VAL A 88 4.93 -6.59 3.43
N TRP A 89 4.51 -5.87 4.48
CA TRP A 89 3.62 -6.38 5.50
C TRP A 89 2.23 -6.72 4.97
N LEU A 90 1.67 -5.89 4.07
CA LEU A 90 0.36 -6.14 3.45
C LEU A 90 0.34 -7.45 2.66
N HIS A 91 1.40 -7.73 1.91
CA HIS A 91 1.54 -8.98 1.15
C HIS A 91 1.74 -10.19 2.07
N TYR A 92 2.62 -10.06 3.07
CA TYR A 92 2.80 -11.07 4.11
C TYR A 92 1.47 -11.40 4.81
N TYR A 93 0.73 -10.38 5.22
CA TYR A 93 -0.50 -10.56 5.98
C TYR A 93 -1.60 -11.23 5.16
N ALA A 94 -1.65 -10.97 3.84
CA ALA A 94 -2.60 -11.61 2.94
C ALA A 94 -2.22 -13.04 2.56
N SER A 95 -0.94 -13.40 2.58
CA SER A 95 -0.43 -14.69 2.08
C SER A 95 -0.01 -15.67 3.18
N ARG A 96 -0.04 -15.25 4.45
CA ARG A 96 0.29 -16.12 5.60
C ARG A 96 -0.85 -17.07 5.92
N ASP A 97 -0.52 -18.16 6.60
CA ASP A 97 -1.51 -19.02 7.24
C ASP A 97 -2.46 -18.21 8.15
N ALA A 98 -3.75 -18.55 8.10
CA ALA A 98 -4.78 -17.81 8.83
C ALA A 98 -5.04 -18.43 10.21
N PHE A 99 -5.08 -17.60 11.25
CA PHE A 99 -5.62 -18.02 12.54
C PHE A 99 -7.13 -18.21 12.42
N ILE A 100 -7.62 -19.30 13.00
CA ILE A 100 -9.05 -19.63 13.14
C ILE A 100 -9.35 -19.97 14.60
N GLU A 101 -10.61 -20.17 14.96
CA GLU A 101 -11.04 -20.33 16.36
C GLU A 101 -10.28 -21.44 17.11
N GLY A 102 -10.02 -21.21 18.40
CA GLY A 102 -9.42 -22.21 19.30
C GLY A 102 -7.91 -22.42 19.10
N ASP A 103 -7.15 -21.36 18.82
CA ASP A 103 -5.70 -21.39 18.54
C ASP A 103 -5.31 -22.29 17.36
N LEU A 104 -6.27 -22.57 16.48
CA LEU A 104 -6.07 -23.36 15.28
C LEU A 104 -5.56 -22.48 14.13
N VAL A 105 -4.90 -23.12 13.17
CA VAL A 105 -4.32 -22.47 11.99
C VAL A 105 -4.87 -23.15 10.75
N TRP A 106 -5.53 -22.37 9.88
CA TRP A 106 -5.83 -22.78 8.52
C TRP A 106 -4.57 -22.63 7.67
N ARG A 107 -3.93 -23.77 7.39
CA ARG A 107 -2.71 -23.85 6.59
C ARG A 107 -3.00 -23.85 5.10
N ASN A 108 -2.02 -23.39 4.31
CA ASN A 108 -2.09 -23.39 2.85
C ASN A 108 -3.30 -22.59 2.32
N VAL A 109 -3.65 -21.51 3.01
CA VAL A 109 -4.62 -20.52 2.54
C VAL A 109 -3.85 -19.28 2.12
N ASP A 110 -4.24 -18.71 0.98
CA ASP A 110 -3.63 -17.51 0.45
C ASP A 110 -4.71 -16.57 -0.09
N PHE A 111 -4.82 -15.38 0.49
CA PHE A 111 -5.84 -14.39 0.10
C PHE A 111 -5.38 -13.49 -1.05
N ALA A 112 -4.10 -13.54 -1.41
CA ALA A 112 -3.51 -12.76 -2.51
C ALA A 112 -3.17 -13.62 -3.74
N HIS A 113 -3.09 -14.93 -3.62
CA HIS A 113 -2.71 -15.87 -4.68
C HIS A 113 -3.70 -17.04 -4.83
N GLU A 114 -3.42 -17.93 -5.79
CA GLU A 114 -4.14 -19.20 -6.03
C GLU A 114 -5.67 -19.09 -6.19
N ALA A 115 -6.16 -17.88 -6.45
CA ALA A 115 -7.57 -17.56 -6.54
C ALA A 115 -7.82 -16.46 -7.59
N PRO A 116 -9.06 -16.29 -8.06
CA PRO A 116 -9.42 -15.23 -9.01
C PRO A 116 -9.07 -13.80 -8.56
N ALA A 117 -8.88 -13.60 -7.26
CA ALA A 117 -8.46 -12.33 -6.68
C ALA A 117 -6.99 -11.97 -6.96
N PHE A 118 -6.15 -12.91 -7.45
CA PHE A 118 -4.72 -12.69 -7.66
C PHE A 118 -4.40 -11.40 -8.43
N LEU A 119 -4.95 -11.23 -9.63
CA LEU A 119 -4.69 -10.06 -10.46
C LEU A 119 -5.31 -8.77 -9.88
N PRO A 120 -6.59 -8.75 -9.45
CA PRO A 120 -7.17 -7.57 -8.82
C PRO A 120 -6.45 -7.11 -7.55
N TRP A 121 -6.06 -8.05 -6.67
CA TRP A 121 -5.37 -7.76 -5.41
C TRP A 121 -4.01 -7.11 -5.69
N HIS A 122 -3.20 -7.71 -6.55
CA HIS A 122 -1.88 -7.17 -6.92
C HIS A 122 -1.97 -5.86 -7.69
N ARG A 123 -3.03 -5.65 -8.48
CA ARG A 123 -3.28 -4.36 -9.14
C ARG A 123 -3.52 -3.24 -8.13
N TYR A 124 -4.39 -3.47 -7.15
CA TYR A 124 -4.66 -2.47 -6.11
C TYR A 124 -3.42 -2.25 -5.23
N PHE A 125 -2.73 -3.32 -4.86
CA PHE A 125 -1.47 -3.29 -4.12
C PHE A 125 -0.42 -2.38 -4.75
N LEU A 126 -0.17 -2.51 -6.07
CA LEU A 126 0.75 -1.64 -6.78
C LEU A 126 0.26 -0.19 -6.88
N LEU A 127 -1.04 0.06 -7.04
CA LEU A 127 -1.60 1.41 -7.04
C LEU A 127 -1.45 2.10 -5.67
N HIS A 128 -1.69 1.35 -4.60
CA HIS A 128 -1.56 1.83 -3.23
C HIS A 128 -0.09 2.16 -2.91
N TRP A 129 0.84 1.30 -3.31
CA TRP A 129 2.28 1.54 -3.13
C TRP A 129 2.79 2.75 -3.89
N GLU A 130 2.43 2.86 -5.18
CA GLU A 130 2.78 4.00 -6.03
C GLU A 130 2.28 5.31 -5.42
N HIS A 131 1.04 5.32 -4.93
CA HIS A 131 0.44 6.48 -4.28
C HIS A 131 1.12 6.84 -2.95
N GLY A 132 1.50 5.84 -2.14
CA GLY A 132 2.24 6.07 -0.90
C GLY A 132 3.58 6.77 -1.16
N ILE A 133 4.31 6.39 -2.20
CA ILE A 133 5.56 7.05 -2.59
C ILE A 133 5.30 8.46 -3.17
N GLN A 134 4.26 8.64 -3.99
CA GLN A 134 3.86 9.96 -4.49
C GLN A 134 3.58 10.93 -3.34
N LYS A 135 2.83 10.50 -2.31
CA LYS A 135 2.53 11.32 -1.12
C LYS A 135 3.79 11.64 -0.31
N LEU A 136 4.63 10.63 -0.07
CA LEU A 136 5.88 10.79 0.66
C LEU A 136 6.82 11.81 0.01
N THR A 137 6.92 11.77 -1.32
CA THR A 137 7.89 12.57 -2.09
C THR A 137 7.33 13.90 -2.57
N GLY A 138 6.01 14.04 -2.62
CA GLY A 138 5.33 15.13 -3.33
C GLY A 138 5.43 15.03 -4.86
N ASP A 139 6.10 14.01 -5.41
CA ASP A 139 6.18 13.78 -6.85
C ASP A 139 4.93 13.03 -7.32
N GLU A 140 3.88 13.79 -7.59
CA GLU A 140 2.64 13.31 -8.15
C GLU A 140 2.79 12.56 -9.50
N ASN A 141 3.88 12.76 -10.23
CA ASN A 141 4.15 12.12 -11.51
C ASN A 141 4.99 10.84 -11.37
N PHE A 142 5.37 10.46 -10.15
CA PHE A 142 6.09 9.22 -9.91
C PHE A 142 5.27 8.01 -10.34
N THR A 143 5.93 7.06 -11.00
CA THR A 143 5.34 5.76 -11.34
C THR A 143 6.31 4.62 -11.06
N ILE A 144 5.79 3.47 -10.65
CA ILE A 144 6.58 2.25 -10.52
C ILE A 144 6.83 1.70 -11.94
N PRO A 145 8.10 1.49 -12.37
CA PRO A 145 8.40 0.89 -13.66
C PRO A 145 8.14 -0.61 -13.67
N PHE A 146 8.23 -1.23 -14.85
CA PHE A 146 8.14 -2.69 -15.04
C PHE A 146 9.35 -3.23 -15.81
#